data_AF-A0A377GBL7-F1
#
_entry.id   AF-A0A377GBL7-F1
#
_cell.length_a   1.000
_cell.length_b   1.000
_cell.length_c   1.000
_cell.angle_alpha   90.00
_cell.angle_beta   90.00
_cell.angle_gamma   90.00
#
_symmetry.space_group_name_H-M   'P 1'
#
loop_
_entity.id
_entity.type
_entity.pdbx_description
1 polymer ?
#
loop_
_entity_poly.entity_id
_entity_poly.type
_entity_poly.pdbx_seq_one_letter_code
_entity_poly.pdbx_strand_id
1 'polypeptide(L)'
;MSKFPNKTSGELRRYFNQFDLAQLKKLNSSYIPHFEALERQIENCEEEVKALNERLNLLTRQKHMHEQTRSEVERHEAIFQSNLRSVLEISSRTDRYLGRQAAGDSPMNLYEYELFAINSNLADATLRKKKLEETLADLSTKKQAAVSEVKILNDVIEEKEHYLAPRNFVRPPERI
;
A
#
# COMPACT_ATOMS: atom_id res chain seq x y z
N MET A 1 13.25 6.66 -5.78
CA MET A 1 14.16 6.09 -6.79
C MET A 1 15.57 6.24 -6.26
N SER A 2 16.42 5.21 -6.31
CA SER A 2 17.85 5.41 -5.97
C SER A 2 18.44 6.43 -6.95
N LYS A 3 19.52 7.11 -6.58
CA LYS A 3 20.07 8.18 -7.43
C LYS A 3 20.74 7.62 -8.68
N PHE A 4 21.13 6.34 -8.66
CA PHE A 4 21.80 5.67 -9.76
C PHE A 4 21.19 4.27 -10.03
N PRO A 5 19.94 4.21 -10.49
CA PRO A 5 19.15 2.96 -10.53
C PRO A 5 19.69 1.88 -11.48
N ASN A 6 20.57 2.23 -12.40
CA ASN A 6 21.11 1.33 -13.42
C ASN A 6 22.63 1.14 -13.35
N LYS A 7 23.27 1.54 -12.25
CA LYS A 7 24.73 1.39 -12.10
C LYS A 7 25.06 0.22 -11.18
N THR A 8 25.94 -0.65 -11.65
CA THR A 8 26.58 -1.65 -10.79
C THR A 8 27.49 -0.99 -9.75
N SER A 9 27.83 -1.72 -8.70
CA SER A 9 28.74 -1.23 -7.66
C SER A 9 30.10 -0.78 -8.22
N GLY A 10 30.63 -1.50 -9.22
CA GLY A 10 31.88 -1.15 -9.89
C GLY A 10 31.77 0.15 -10.70
N GLU A 11 30.65 0.37 -11.39
CA GLU A 11 30.40 1.61 -12.15
C GLU A 11 30.19 2.80 -11.23
N LEU A 12 29.51 2.60 -10.10
CA LEU A 12 29.35 3.61 -9.05
C LEU A 12 30.69 4.02 -8.47
N ARG A 13 31.53 3.06 -8.14
CA ARG A 13 32.86 3.32 -7.58
C ARG A 13 33.75 4.08 -8.57
N ARG A 14 33.75 3.68 -9.85
CA ARG A 14 34.45 4.42 -10.92
C ARG A 14 33.93 5.84 -11.06
N TYR A 15 32.62 6.01 -11.00
CA TYR A 15 31.97 7.33 -11.07
C TYR A 15 32.35 8.22 -9.89
N PHE A 16 32.25 7.74 -8.64
CA PHE A 16 32.62 8.52 -7.46
C PHE A 16 34.12 8.87 -7.44
N ASN A 17 34.99 8.00 -7.94
CA ASN A 17 36.42 8.29 -8.02
C ASN A 17 36.78 9.51 -8.89
N GLN A 18 35.91 9.92 -9.82
CA GLN A 18 36.09 11.10 -10.67
C GLN A 18 35.92 12.43 -9.94
N PHE A 19 35.28 12.43 -8.76
CA PHE A 19 35.01 13.65 -7.99
C PHE A 19 36.11 13.92 -6.96
N ASP A 20 36.27 15.19 -6.60
CA ASP A 20 37.12 15.57 -5.47
C ASP A 20 36.45 15.27 -4.12
N LEU A 21 37.22 15.32 -3.03
CA LEU A 21 36.71 14.99 -1.69
C LEU A 21 35.57 15.92 -1.25
N ALA A 22 35.63 17.21 -1.59
CA ALA A 22 34.61 18.18 -1.20
C ALA A 22 33.28 17.93 -1.94
N GLN A 23 33.35 17.59 -3.22
CA GLN A 23 32.23 17.19 -4.06
C GLN A 23 31.60 15.89 -3.54
N LEU A 24 32.41 14.91 -3.14
CA LEU A 24 31.90 13.66 -2.57
C LEU A 24 31.17 13.87 -1.24
N LYS A 25 31.71 14.72 -0.35
CA LYS A 25 31.03 15.08 0.92
C LYS A 25 29.70 15.80 0.67
N LYS A 26 29.64 16.71 -0.30
CA LYS A 26 28.38 17.36 -0.73
C LYS A 26 27.39 16.37 -1.34
N LEU A 27 27.88 15.42 -2.13
CA LEU A 27 27.03 14.37 -2.69
C LEU A 27 26.47 13.48 -1.57
N ASN A 28 27.27 13.16 -0.57
CA ASN A 28 26.85 12.38 0.59
C ASN A 28 25.72 13.05 1.36
N SER A 29 25.89 14.31 1.74
CA SER A 29 24.85 15.07 2.46
C SER A 29 23.55 15.19 1.65
N SER A 30 23.64 15.19 0.32
CA SER A 30 22.46 15.23 -0.53
C SER A 30 21.58 13.96 -0.47
N TYR A 31 22.05 12.85 0.13
CA TYR A 31 21.23 11.65 0.34
C TYR A 31 20.29 11.77 1.55
N ILE A 32 20.55 12.67 2.50
CA ILE A 32 19.69 12.88 3.68
C ILE A 32 18.22 13.14 3.29
N PRO A 33 17.88 14.16 2.48
CA PRO A 33 16.50 14.41 2.08
C PRO A 33 15.91 13.26 1.24
N HIS A 34 16.76 12.47 0.59
CA HIS A 34 16.30 11.30 -0.16
C HIS A 34 15.81 10.17 0.76
N PHE A 35 16.55 9.87 1.83
CA PHE A 35 16.12 8.88 2.82
C PHE A 35 14.91 9.36 3.61
N GLU A 36 14.87 10.63 4.03
CA GLU A 36 13.70 11.19 4.71
C GLU A 36 12.44 11.05 3.85
N ALA A 37 12.54 11.33 2.54
CA ALA A 37 11.42 11.17 1.62
C ALA A 37 10.98 9.70 1.48
N LEU A 38 11.92 8.76 1.42
CA LEU A 38 11.61 7.32 1.36
C LEU A 38 10.96 6.84 2.65
N GLU A 39 11.44 7.29 3.81
CA GLU A 39 10.88 6.91 5.11
C GLU A 39 9.46 7.43 5.27
N ARG A 40 9.19 8.70 4.96
CA ARG A 40 7.81 9.22 4.95
C ARG A 40 6.89 8.45 4.01
N GLN A 41 7.39 8.05 2.83
CA GLN A 41 6.59 7.26 1.89
C GLN A 41 6.27 5.86 2.45
N ILE A 42 7.24 5.23 3.12
CA ILE A 42 7.05 3.93 3.77
C ILE A 42 6.04 4.07 4.91
N GLU A 43 6.22 5.04 5.81
CA GLU A 43 5.32 5.32 6.93
C GLU A 43 3.88 5.53 6.45
N ASN A 44 3.67 6.40 5.46
CA ASN A 44 2.35 6.63 4.89
C ASN A 44 1.73 5.34 4.32
N CYS A 45 2.52 4.50 3.63
CA CYS A 45 2.02 3.23 3.09
C CYS A 45 1.68 2.25 4.21
N GLU A 46 2.47 2.18 5.28
CA GLU A 46 2.21 1.33 6.44
C GLU A 46 0.93 1.75 7.18
N GLU A 47 0.72 3.07 7.35
CA GLU A 47 -0.51 3.61 7.91
C GLU A 47 -1.73 3.29 7.04
N GLU A 48 -1.64 3.44 5.72
CA GLU A 48 -2.71 3.07 4.79
C GLU A 48 -3.02 1.57 4.84
N VAL A 49 -2.00 0.71 4.92
CA VAL A 49 -2.18 -0.74 5.07
C VAL A 49 -2.89 -1.07 6.37
N LYS A 50 -2.52 -0.41 7.48
CA LYS A 50 -3.19 -0.58 8.77
C LYS A 50 -4.67 -0.20 8.69
N ALA A 51 -4.98 0.97 8.13
CA ALA A 51 -6.35 1.43 7.95
C ALA A 51 -7.17 0.48 7.05
N LEU A 52 -6.56 -0.06 5.99
CA LEU A 52 -7.22 -1.05 5.13
C LEU A 52 -7.49 -2.38 5.85
N ASN A 53 -6.57 -2.84 6.70
CA ASN A 53 -6.79 -4.05 7.50
C ASN A 53 -7.97 -3.87 8.46
N GLU A 54 -8.07 -2.71 9.11
CA GLU A 54 -9.21 -2.37 9.97
C GLU A 54 -10.52 -2.35 9.18
N ARG A 55 -10.52 -1.74 7.99
CA ARG A 55 -11.68 -1.72 7.08
C ARG A 55 -12.08 -3.11 6.61
N LEU A 56 -11.12 -3.96 6.23
CA LEU A 56 -11.37 -5.34 5.81
C LEU A 56 -11.98 -6.17 6.95
N ASN A 57 -11.47 -6.00 8.16
CA ASN A 57 -12.03 -6.65 9.36
C ASN A 57 -13.48 -6.23 9.59
N LEU A 58 -13.78 -4.93 9.46
CA LEU A 58 -15.14 -4.41 9.59
C LEU A 58 -16.07 -5.00 8.53
N LEU A 59 -15.68 -4.94 7.26
CA LEU A 59 -16.47 -5.46 6.13
C LEU A 59 -16.70 -6.97 6.25
N THR A 60 -15.71 -7.72 6.71
CA THR A 60 -15.83 -9.17 6.94
C THR A 60 -16.83 -9.48 8.05
N ARG A 61 -16.81 -8.70 9.14
CA ARG A 61 -17.81 -8.81 10.20
C ARG A 61 -19.21 -8.45 9.69
N GLN A 62 -19.33 -7.36 8.94
CA GLN A 62 -20.61 -6.95 8.33
C GLN A 62 -21.17 -8.04 7.42
N LYS A 63 -20.33 -8.62 6.56
CA LYS A 63 -20.71 -9.76 5.72
C LYS A 63 -21.22 -10.94 6.55
N HIS A 64 -20.49 -11.31 7.60
CA HIS A 64 -20.87 -12.42 8.46
C HIS A 64 -22.21 -12.17 9.15
N MET A 65 -22.42 -10.96 9.68
CA MET A 65 -23.71 -10.59 10.29
C MET A 65 -24.85 -10.60 9.27
N HIS A 66 -24.60 -10.10 8.05
CA HIS A 66 -25.56 -10.15 6.96
C HIS A 66 -25.95 -11.59 6.61
N GLU A 67 -24.97 -12.47 6.44
CA GLU A 67 -25.22 -13.88 6.12
C GLU A 67 -26.03 -14.62 7.22
N GLN A 68 -25.95 -14.18 8.47
CA GLN A 68 -26.76 -14.74 9.57
C GLN A 68 -28.26 -14.36 9.46
N THR A 69 -28.61 -13.24 8.83
CA THR A 69 -30.02 -12.82 8.68
C THR A 69 -30.75 -13.54 7.55
N ARG A 70 -30.04 -14.32 6.72
CA ARG A 70 -30.61 -15.00 5.54
C ARG A 70 -31.88 -15.79 5.84
N SER A 71 -31.91 -16.55 6.92
CA SER A 71 -33.08 -17.37 7.28
C SER A 71 -34.33 -16.54 7.64
N GLU A 72 -34.14 -15.32 8.12
CA GLU A 72 -35.22 -14.37 8.38
C GLU A 72 -35.69 -13.73 7.06
N VAL A 73 -34.75 -13.35 6.20
CA VAL A 73 -35.05 -12.85 4.86
C VAL A 73 -35.83 -13.87 4.04
N GLU A 74 -35.47 -15.16 4.08
CA GLU A 74 -36.21 -16.23 3.40
C GLU A 74 -37.66 -16.35 3.90
N ARG A 75 -37.89 -16.14 5.20
CA ARG A 75 -39.24 -16.10 5.78
C ARG A 75 -40.02 -14.89 5.29
N HIS A 76 -39.41 -13.70 5.28
CA HIS A 76 -40.04 -12.48 4.78
C HIS A 76 -40.32 -12.57 3.27
N GLU A 77 -39.43 -13.19 2.49
CA GLU A 77 -39.62 -13.44 1.07
C GLU A 77 -40.83 -14.35 0.82
N ALA A 78 -41.00 -15.42 1.61
CA ALA A 78 -42.18 -16.28 1.49
C ALA A 78 -43.50 -15.52 1.72
N ILE A 79 -43.53 -14.62 2.72
CA ILE A 79 -44.67 -13.73 2.99
C ILE A 79 -44.89 -12.76 1.83
N PHE A 80 -43.81 -12.12 1.35
CA PHE A 80 -43.86 -11.22 0.20
C PHE A 80 -44.44 -11.90 -1.04
N GLN A 81 -43.96 -13.10 -1.39
CA GLN A 81 -44.45 -13.87 -2.53
C GLN A 81 -45.93 -14.28 -2.37
N SER A 82 -46.35 -14.63 -1.16
CA SER A 82 -47.76 -14.92 -0.86
C SER A 82 -48.66 -13.70 -1.07
N ASN A 83 -48.23 -12.55 -0.54
CA ASN A 83 -48.94 -11.27 -0.71
C ASN A 83 -49.00 -10.85 -2.17
N LEU A 84 -47.89 -10.98 -2.90
CA LEU A 84 -47.81 -10.67 -4.32
C LEU A 84 -48.77 -11.54 -5.12
N ARG A 85 -48.83 -12.86 -4.88
CA ARG A 85 -49.81 -13.75 -5.52
C ARG A 85 -51.24 -13.31 -5.27
N SER A 86 -51.56 -12.97 -4.03
CA SER A 86 -52.90 -12.48 -3.65
C SER A 86 -53.28 -11.21 -4.41
N VAL A 87 -52.33 -10.28 -4.58
CA VAL A 87 -52.52 -9.07 -5.39
C VAL A 87 -52.77 -9.41 -6.87
N LEU A 88 -52.07 -10.40 -7.42
CA LEU A 88 -52.20 -10.81 -8.82
C LEU A 88 -53.57 -11.42 -9.16
N GLU A 89 -54.23 -12.02 -8.19
CA GLU A 89 -55.56 -12.61 -8.33
C GLU A 89 -56.69 -11.56 -8.35
N ILE A 90 -56.40 -10.30 -7.97
CA ILE A 90 -57.37 -9.20 -8.01
C ILE A 90 -57.82 -8.94 -9.45
N SER A 91 -59.13 -9.06 -9.71
CA SER A 91 -59.73 -8.89 -11.04
C SER A 91 -59.62 -7.47 -11.59
N SER A 92 -59.76 -6.47 -10.72
CA SER A 92 -59.62 -5.05 -11.04
C SER A 92 -58.18 -4.70 -11.40
N ARG A 93 -57.97 -4.15 -12.60
CA ARG A 93 -56.63 -3.73 -13.07
C ARG A 93 -56.05 -2.60 -12.23
N THR A 94 -56.87 -1.65 -11.81
CA THR A 94 -56.46 -0.49 -11.01
C THR A 94 -56.00 -0.94 -9.62
N ASP A 95 -56.79 -1.80 -8.96
CA ASP A 95 -56.47 -2.29 -7.61
C ASP A 95 -55.25 -3.22 -7.63
N ARG A 96 -55.09 -4.01 -8.69
CA ARG A 96 -53.87 -4.81 -8.91
C ARG A 96 -52.62 -3.94 -9.09
N TYR A 97 -52.73 -2.84 -9.85
CA TYR A 97 -51.62 -1.92 -10.05
C TYR A 97 -51.22 -1.23 -8.73
N LEU A 98 -52.19 -0.70 -7.99
CA LEU A 98 -51.95 -0.08 -6.68
C LEU A 98 -51.41 -1.09 -5.66
N GLY A 99 -51.96 -2.30 -5.63
CA GLY A 99 -51.50 -3.38 -4.77
C GLY A 99 -50.07 -3.82 -5.07
N ARG A 100 -49.66 -3.84 -6.35
CA ARG A 100 -48.26 -4.12 -6.71
C ARG A 100 -47.31 -3.02 -6.24
N GLN A 101 -47.71 -1.75 -6.34
CA GLN A 101 -46.89 -0.66 -5.80
C GLN A 101 -46.79 -0.72 -4.27
N ALA A 102 -47.87 -1.07 -3.58
CA ALA A 102 -47.88 -1.20 -2.14
C ALA A 102 -47.06 -2.40 -1.62
N ALA A 103 -46.93 -3.47 -2.42
CA ALA A 103 -46.14 -4.65 -2.04
C ALA A 103 -44.64 -4.34 -1.90
N GLY A 104 -44.13 -3.30 -2.58
CA GLY A 104 -42.74 -2.88 -2.48
C GLY A 104 -41.76 -3.86 -3.12
N ASP A 105 -40.50 -3.80 -2.66
CA ASP A 105 -39.40 -4.62 -3.17
C ASP A 105 -39.30 -5.98 -2.47
N SER A 106 -38.77 -6.97 -3.19
CA SER A 106 -38.48 -8.30 -2.64
C SER A 106 -37.41 -8.20 -1.54
N PRO A 107 -37.68 -8.72 -0.33
CA PRO A 107 -36.68 -8.84 0.72
C PRO A 107 -35.41 -9.57 0.27
N MET A 108 -35.54 -10.63 -0.54
CA MET A 108 -34.38 -11.36 -1.07
C MET A 108 -33.55 -10.50 -2.02
N ASN A 109 -34.19 -9.72 -2.91
CA ASN A 109 -33.46 -8.82 -3.81
C ASN A 109 -32.67 -7.75 -3.05
N LEU A 110 -33.27 -7.16 -2.00
CA LEU A 110 -32.56 -6.19 -1.14
C LEU A 110 -31.38 -6.83 -0.43
N TYR A 111 -31.57 -8.03 0.12
CA TYR A 111 -30.51 -8.80 0.77
C TYR A 111 -29.36 -9.12 -0.19
N GLU A 112 -29.64 -9.57 -1.41
CA GLU A 112 -28.63 -9.89 -2.42
C GLU A 112 -27.89 -8.62 -2.87
N TYR A 113 -28.60 -7.51 -3.03
CA TYR A 113 -28.00 -6.22 -3.38
C TYR A 113 -27.02 -5.73 -2.31
N GLU A 114 -27.40 -5.80 -1.04
CA GLU A 114 -26.53 -5.44 0.08
C GLU A 114 -25.31 -6.36 0.17
N LEU A 115 -25.52 -7.67 0.01
CA LEU A 115 -24.43 -8.66 -0.01
C LEU A 115 -23.45 -8.39 -1.16
N PHE A 116 -23.98 -8.05 -2.35
CA PHE A 116 -23.17 -7.66 -3.49
C PHE A 116 -22.33 -6.42 -3.17
N ALA A 117 -22.93 -5.37 -2.61
CA ALA A 117 -22.21 -4.16 -2.23
C ALA A 117 -21.11 -4.43 -1.20
N ILE A 118 -21.34 -5.28 -0.20
CA ILE A 118 -20.32 -5.68 0.77
C ILE A 118 -19.18 -6.43 0.08
N ASN A 119 -19.49 -7.38 -0.80
CA ASN A 119 -18.49 -8.17 -1.53
C ASN A 119 -17.64 -7.30 -2.48
N SER A 120 -18.26 -6.33 -3.18
CA SER A 120 -17.53 -5.37 -4.01
C SER A 120 -16.56 -4.54 -3.18
N ASN A 121 -17.01 -4.01 -2.04
CA ASN A 121 -16.15 -3.26 -1.13
C ASN A 121 -14.99 -4.10 -0.56
N LEU A 122 -15.22 -5.38 -0.27
CA LEU A 122 -14.17 -6.32 0.15
C LEU A 122 -13.14 -6.53 -0.95
N ALA A 123 -13.59 -6.74 -2.19
CA ALA A 123 -12.70 -6.93 -3.34
C ALA A 123 -11.83 -5.70 -3.59
N ASP A 124 -12.43 -4.50 -3.57
CA ASP A 124 -11.71 -3.24 -3.77
C ASP A 124 -10.67 -2.99 -2.67
N ALA A 125 -11.04 -3.19 -1.40
CA ALA A 125 -10.13 -3.02 -0.28
C ALA A 125 -8.97 -4.03 -0.34
N THR A 126 -9.24 -5.27 -0.74
CA THR A 126 -8.23 -6.33 -0.90
C THR A 126 -7.26 -6.00 -2.02
N LEU A 127 -7.77 -5.54 -3.17
CA LEU A 127 -6.94 -5.13 -4.30
C LEU A 127 -6.05 -3.94 -3.93
N ARG A 128 -6.61 -2.94 -3.23
CA ARG A 128 -5.84 -1.77 -2.79
C ARG A 128 -4.74 -2.16 -1.80
N LYS A 129 -5.03 -3.07 -0.86
CA LYS A 129 -4.04 -3.60 0.08
C LYS A 129 -2.88 -4.26 -0.67
N LYS A 130 -3.18 -5.14 -1.62
CA LYS A 130 -2.15 -5.81 -2.43
C LYS A 130 -1.24 -4.81 -3.15
N LYS A 131 -1.81 -3.77 -3.76
CA LYS A 131 -1.03 -2.71 -4.44
C LYS A 131 -0.11 -1.95 -3.48
N LEU A 132 -0.57 -1.69 -2.25
CA LEU A 132 0.25 -1.05 -1.22
C LEU A 132 1.38 -1.95 -0.74
N GLU A 133 1.12 -3.25 -0.57
CA GLU A 133 2.16 -4.23 -0.22
C GLU A 133 3.23 -4.33 -1.32
N GLU A 134 2.83 -4.33 -2.59
CA GLU A 134 3.75 -4.23 -3.74
C GLU A 134 4.57 -2.92 -3.69
N THR A 135 3.90 -1.79 -3.38
CA THR A 135 4.56 -0.48 -3.26
C THR A 135 5.57 -0.45 -2.11
N LEU A 136 5.24 -1.06 -0.96
CA LEU A 136 6.14 -1.19 0.18
C LEU A 136 7.36 -2.05 -0.15
N ALA A 137 7.18 -3.17 -0.86
CA ALA A 137 8.28 -3.99 -1.33
C ALA A 137 9.23 -3.18 -2.24
N ASP A 138 8.66 -2.45 -3.20
CA ASP A 138 9.39 -1.56 -4.09
C ASP A 138 10.16 -0.46 -3.33
N LEU A 139 9.53 0.18 -2.36
CA LEU A 139 10.16 1.21 -1.52
C LEU A 139 11.30 0.63 -0.67
N SER A 140 11.12 -0.56 -0.13
CA SER A 140 12.15 -1.29 0.62
C SER A 140 13.36 -1.59 -0.27
N THR A 141 13.14 -2.11 -1.48
CA THR A 141 14.21 -2.33 -2.46
C THR A 141 14.92 -1.03 -2.83
N LYS A 142 14.18 0.07 -3.05
CA LYS A 142 14.76 1.40 -3.31
C LYS A 142 15.60 1.91 -2.15
N LYS A 143 15.15 1.72 -0.91
CA LYS A 143 15.89 2.08 0.31
C LYS A 143 17.20 1.27 0.40
N GLN A 144 17.14 -0.04 0.18
CA GLN A 144 18.33 -0.90 0.18
C GLN A 144 19.35 -0.49 -0.89
N ALA A 145 18.90 -0.17 -2.10
CA ALA A 145 19.76 0.33 -3.17
C ALA A 145 20.40 1.69 -2.81
N ALA A 146 19.64 2.62 -2.25
CA ALA A 146 20.21 3.90 -1.79
C ALA A 146 21.24 3.71 -0.67
N VAL A 147 21.02 2.76 0.25
CA VAL A 147 21.99 2.41 1.30
C VAL A 147 23.27 1.84 0.69
N SER A 148 23.18 0.96 -0.31
CA SER A 148 24.39 0.40 -0.96
C SER A 148 25.17 1.47 -1.73
N GLU A 149 24.47 2.39 -2.41
CA GLU A 149 25.09 3.56 -3.07
C GLU A 149 25.89 4.41 -2.08
N VAL A 150 25.31 4.73 -0.91
CA VAL A 150 25.96 5.56 0.12
C VAL A 150 27.14 4.83 0.76
N LYS A 151 27.07 3.51 0.95
CA LYS A 151 28.23 2.72 1.42
C LYS A 151 29.41 2.84 0.46
N ILE A 152 29.18 2.63 -0.83
CA ILE A 152 30.25 2.78 -1.85
C ILE A 152 30.79 4.21 -1.88
N LEU A 153 29.93 5.21 -1.72
CA LEU A 153 30.35 6.61 -1.63
C LEU A 153 31.24 6.87 -0.42
N ASN A 154 30.86 6.36 0.76
CA ASN A 154 31.65 6.46 1.99
C ASN A 154 33.01 5.78 1.84
N ASP A 155 33.05 4.56 1.28
CA ASP A 155 34.30 3.84 1.05
C ASP A 155 35.28 4.66 0.18
N VAL A 156 34.77 5.31 -0.87
CA VAL A 156 35.59 6.18 -1.75
C VAL A 156 36.04 7.45 -1.03
N ILE A 157 35.20 8.03 -0.17
CA ILE A 157 35.56 9.19 0.66
C ILE A 157 36.70 8.81 1.61
N GLU A 158 36.56 7.70 2.34
CA GLU A 158 37.56 7.21 3.29
C GLU A 158 38.90 6.92 2.61
N GLU A 159 38.87 6.27 1.44
CA GLU A 159 40.08 6.03 0.64
C GLU A 159 40.79 7.35 0.29
N LYS A 160 40.05 8.35 -0.21
CA LYS A 160 40.61 9.65 -0.57
C LYS A 160 41.12 10.43 0.63
N GLU A 161 40.44 10.37 1.78
CA GLU A 161 40.92 10.98 3.02
C GLU A 161 42.24 10.36 3.47
N HIS A 162 42.38 9.03 3.38
CA HIS A 162 43.61 8.33 3.72
C HIS A 162 44.77 8.70 2.78
N TYR A 163 44.52 8.91 1.48
CA TYR A 163 45.57 9.35 0.55
C TYR A 163 46.01 10.81 0.76
N LEU A 164 45.13 11.65 1.29
CA LEU A 164 45.40 13.07 1.58
C LEU A 164 45.97 13.31 2.98
N ALA A 165 45.91 12.30 3.86
CA ALA A 165 46.50 12.38 5.19
C ALA A 165 48.03 12.57 5.07
N PRO A 166 48.62 13.56 5.76
CA PRO A 166 50.06 13.77 5.73
C PRO A 166 50.75 12.49 6.23
N ARG A 167 51.64 11.91 5.40
CA ARG A 167 52.61 10.93 5.88
C ARG A 167 53.48 11.63 6.92
N ASN A 168 53.18 11.42 8.19
CA ASN A 168 54.09 11.76 9.28
C ASN A 168 55.36 10.90 9.09
N PHE A 169 56.30 11.41 8.30
CA PHE A 169 57.66 10.90 8.26
C PHE A 169 58.30 11.25 9.61
N VAL A 170 58.16 10.35 10.58
CA VAL A 170 58.99 10.35 11.77
C VAL A 170 60.42 10.08 11.28
N ARG A 171 61.24 11.13 11.17
CA ARG A 171 62.69 10.96 10.97
C ARG A 171 63.22 10.16 12.17
N PRO A 172 63.92 9.04 11.96
CA PRO A 172 64.56 8.34 13.07
C PRO A 172 65.64 9.26 13.68
N PRO A 173 65.84 9.22 15.01
CA PRO A 173 66.84 10.05 15.66
C PRO A 173 68.24 9.66 15.14
N GLU A 174 68.98 10.66 14.67
CA GLU A 174 70.41 10.53 14.37
C GLU A 174 71.11 10.17 15.68
N ARG A 175 71.70 8.97 15.72
CA ARG A 175 72.54 8.53 16.83
C ARG A 175 73.85 9.33 16.77
N ILE A 176 74.13 10.12 17.81
CA ILE A 176 75.45 10.68 18.13
C ILE A 176 76.21 9.65 18.97
#